data_AF-A0AAV8XYS5-F1
#
_entry.id   AF-A0AAV8XYS5-F1
#
_cell.length_a   1.000
_cell.length_b   1.000
_cell.length_c   1.000
_cell.angle_alpha   90.00
_cell.angle_beta   90.00
_cell.angle_gamma   90.00
#
_symmetry.space_group_name_H-M   'P 1'
#
loop_
_entity.id
_entity.type
_entity.pdbx_description
1 polymer ?
#
loop_
_entity_poly.entity_id
_entity_poly.type
_entity_poly.pdbx_seq_one_letter_code
_entity_poly.pdbx_strand_id
1 'polypeptide(L)'
;MENKVKYMETPEYFDFPFPPYEIQQNFMKNLYLALETKKLGIFESPTGTGKSLSIICGAIRWLKDHNTFIRKQLSESISKLELEKQKIAADGNDWLSSQSKRN
;
A
#
# COMPACT_ATOMS: atom_id res chain seq x y z
N MET A 1 -12.76 2.41 18.42
CA MET A 1 -13.13 2.84 17.05
C MET A 1 -12.19 2.11 16.10
N GLU A 2 -12.70 1.16 15.33
CA GLU A 2 -11.91 0.24 14.52
C GLU A 2 -10.95 1.00 13.59
N ASN A 3 -9.65 0.72 13.71
CA ASN A 3 -8.69 1.04 12.67
C ASN A 3 -9.11 0.26 11.43
N LYS A 4 -9.91 0.88 10.55
CA LYS A 4 -10.15 0.34 9.22
C LYS A 4 -8.78 0.26 8.55
N VAL A 5 -8.25 -0.95 8.43
CA VAL A 5 -7.06 -1.20 7.63
C VAL A 5 -7.38 -0.67 6.23
N LYS A 6 -6.67 0.38 5.82
CA LYS A 6 -6.91 1.06 4.55
C LYS A 6 -6.26 0.25 3.45
N TYR A 7 -6.98 -0.77 2.99
CA TYR A 7 -6.59 -1.55 1.82
C TYR A 7 -6.76 -0.71 0.55
N MET A 8 -5.92 -0.99 -0.45
CA MET A 8 -6.11 -0.45 -1.80
C MET A 8 -7.33 -1.08 -2.45
N GLU A 9 -8.07 -0.29 -3.22
CA GLU A 9 -9.14 -0.82 -4.06
C GLU A 9 -8.56 -1.71 -5.17
N THR A 10 -9.30 -2.75 -5.54
CA THR A 10 -8.89 -3.63 -6.64
C THR A 10 -9.08 -2.88 -7.96
N PRO A 11 -8.06 -2.80 -8.82
CA PRO A 11 -8.16 -2.06 -10.07
C PRO A 11 -9.04 -2.79 -11.08
N GLU A 12 -9.71 -2.01 -11.92
CA GLU A 12 -10.48 -2.53 -13.05
C GLU A 12 -9.59 -2.96 -14.22
N TYR A 13 -8.40 -2.38 -14.34
CA TYR A 13 -7.47 -2.62 -15.44
C TYR A 13 -6.14 -3.23 -14.97
N PHE A 14 -5.61 -4.14 -15.77
CA PHE A 14 -4.30 -4.77 -15.59
C PHE A 14 -3.47 -4.61 -16.86
N ASP A 15 -2.15 -4.42 -16.69
CA ASP A 15 -1.18 -4.33 -17.79
C ASP A 15 -1.04 -5.70 -18.49
N PHE A 16 -2.06 -6.10 -19.26
CA PHE A 16 -2.10 -7.34 -20.01
C PHE A 16 -1.71 -7.06 -21.47
N PRO A 17 -0.92 -7.94 -22.12
CA PRO A 17 -0.35 -7.65 -23.45
C PRO A 17 -1.40 -7.60 -24.59
N PHE A 18 -2.61 -8.07 -24.35
CA PHE A 18 -3.75 -8.02 -25.26
C PHE A 18 -5.04 -7.85 -24.43
N PRO A 19 -6.21 -7.58 -25.05
CA PRO A 19 -7.47 -7.53 -24.30
C PRO A 19 -7.71 -8.85 -23.55
N PRO A 20 -7.71 -8.84 -22.21
CA PRO A 20 -7.83 -10.07 -21.43
C PRO A 20 -9.24 -10.63 -21.53
N TYR A 21 -9.37 -11.94 -21.62
CA TYR A 21 -10.66 -12.61 -21.48
C TYR A 21 -11.22 -12.37 -20.07
N GLU A 22 -12.55 -12.44 -19.93
CA GLU A 22 -13.23 -12.23 -18.65
C GLU A 22 -12.68 -13.13 -17.53
N ILE A 23 -12.40 -14.39 -17.84
CA ILE A 23 -11.79 -15.33 -16.88
C ILE A 23 -10.40 -14.88 -16.41
N GLN A 24 -9.59 -14.27 -17.29
CA GLN A 24 -8.27 -13.74 -16.94
C GLN A 24 -8.39 -12.48 -16.08
N GLN A 25 -9.35 -11.61 -16.40
CA GLN A 25 -9.65 -10.41 -15.60
C GLN A 25 -10.09 -10.80 -14.18
N ASN A 26 -11.05 -11.71 -14.07
CA ASN A 26 -11.54 -12.19 -12.78
C ASN A 26 -10.42 -12.89 -11.99
N PHE A 27 -9.56 -13.67 -12.65
CA PHE A 27 -8.39 -14.26 -12.02
C PHE A 27 -7.46 -13.18 -11.44
N MET A 28 -7.11 -12.17 -12.23
CA MET A 28 -6.22 -11.08 -11.80
C MET A 28 -6.82 -10.24 -10.66
N LYS A 29 -8.12 -9.93 -10.71
CA LYS A 29 -8.84 -9.21 -9.64
C LYS A 29 -8.80 -9.99 -8.32
N ASN A 30 -9.13 -11.28 -8.36
CA ASN A 30 -9.11 -12.12 -7.15
C ASN A 30 -7.68 -12.31 -6.61
N LEU A 31 -6.68 -12.43 -7.48
CA LEU A 31 -5.27 -12.49 -7.09
C LEU A 31 -4.85 -11.18 -6.40
N TYR A 32 -5.16 -10.03 -7.00
CA TYR A 32 -4.85 -8.72 -6.44
C TYR A 32 -5.45 -8.56 -5.04
N LEU A 33 -6.72 -8.92 -4.88
CA LEU A 33 -7.40 -8.86 -3.58
C LEU A 33 -6.75 -9.78 -2.54
N ALA A 34 -6.36 -11.00 -2.92
CA ALA A 34 -5.69 -11.93 -2.01
C ALA A 34 -4.33 -11.38 -1.53
N LEU A 35 -3.55 -10.80 -2.45
CA LEU A 35 -2.28 -10.14 -2.13
C LEU A 35 -2.50 -8.94 -1.21
N GLU A 36 -3.46 -8.08 -1.53
CA GLU A 36 -3.74 -6.87 -0.76
C GLU A 36 -4.22 -7.17 0.66
N THR A 37 -5.06 -8.20 0.79
CA THR A 37 -5.56 -8.64 2.10
C THR A 37 -4.57 -9.54 2.85
N LYS A 38 -3.39 -9.83 2.27
CA LYS A 38 -2.35 -10.71 2.84
C LYS A 38 -2.88 -12.11 3.18
N LYS A 39 -3.74 -12.65 2.32
CA LYS A 39 -4.40 -13.96 2.51
C LYS A 39 -3.88 -14.99 1.52
N LEU A 40 -4.05 -16.28 1.88
CA LEU A 40 -3.84 -17.39 0.95
C LEU A 40 -5.02 -17.47 -0.02
N GLY A 41 -4.73 -17.48 -1.33
CA GLY A 41 -5.71 -17.72 -2.38
C GLY A 41 -5.42 -19.01 -3.14
N ILE A 42 -6.44 -19.84 -3.34
CA ILE A 42 -6.38 -21.05 -4.16
C ILE A 42 -7.10 -20.74 -5.48
N PHE A 43 -6.38 -20.80 -6.59
CA PHE A 43 -6.90 -20.39 -7.89
C PHE A 43 -6.83 -21.52 -8.91
N GLU A 44 -8.00 -21.99 -9.33
CA GLU A 44 -8.15 -22.88 -10.47
C GLU A 44 -8.42 -22.09 -11.75
N SER A 45 -7.93 -22.63 -12.86
CA SER A 45 -8.17 -22.08 -14.19
C SER A 45 -8.04 -23.22 -15.19
N PRO A 46 -8.91 -23.32 -16.21
CA PRO A 46 -8.76 -24.30 -17.28
C PRO A 46 -7.37 -24.20 -17.93
N THR A 47 -6.84 -25.33 -18.41
CA THR A 47 -5.56 -25.35 -19.11
C THR A 47 -5.64 -24.54 -20.41
N GLY A 48 -4.57 -23.81 -20.76
CA GLY A 48 -4.50 -23.04 -22.01
C GLY A 48 -5.09 -21.62 -21.95
N THR A 49 -5.67 -21.20 -20.84
CA THR A 49 -6.22 -19.83 -20.68
C THR A 49 -5.20 -18.80 -20.21
N GLY A 50 -3.90 -19.13 -20.22
CA GLY A 50 -2.84 -18.19 -19.85
C GLY A 50 -2.70 -17.93 -18.34
N LYS A 51 -2.97 -18.93 -17.48
CA LYS A 51 -2.82 -18.81 -16.01
C LYS A 51 -1.51 -18.14 -15.58
N SER A 52 -0.38 -18.58 -16.12
CA SER A 52 0.93 -18.00 -15.79
C SER A 52 1.00 -16.51 -16.11
N LEU A 53 0.47 -16.09 -17.26
CA LEU A 53 0.44 -14.69 -17.67
C LEU A 53 -0.47 -13.86 -16.77
N SER A 54 -1.67 -14.36 -16.43
CA SER A 54 -2.58 -13.72 -15.49
C SER A 54 -1.96 -13.55 -14.10
N ILE A 55 -1.24 -14.56 -13.60
CA ILE A 55 -0.51 -14.45 -12.32
C ILE A 55 0.52 -13.32 -12.39
N ILE A 56 1.35 -13.30 -13.43
CA ILE A 56 2.43 -12.33 -13.58
C ILE A 56 1.86 -10.90 -13.69
N CYS A 57 0.90 -10.67 -14.59
CA CYS A 57 0.29 -9.36 -14.80
C CYS A 57 -0.44 -8.86 -13.54
N GLY A 58 -1.21 -9.74 -12.88
CA GLY A 58 -1.91 -9.40 -11.63
C GLY A 58 -0.94 -9.05 -10.49
N ALA A 59 0.10 -9.86 -10.30
CA ALA A 59 1.10 -9.65 -9.25
C ALA A 59 1.96 -8.40 -9.49
N ILE A 60 2.39 -8.15 -10.73
CA ILE A 60 3.15 -6.94 -11.08
C ILE A 60 2.31 -5.69 -10.86
N ARG A 61 1.03 -5.71 -11.28
CA ARG A 61 0.12 -4.58 -11.06
C ARG A 61 -0.01 -4.28 -9.57
N TRP A 62 -0.28 -5.29 -8.75
CA TRP A 62 -0.35 -5.15 -7.30
C TRP A 62 0.95 -4.59 -6.71
N LEU A 63 2.10 -5.11 -7.13
CA LEU A 63 3.40 -4.66 -6.62
C LEU A 63 3.68 -3.18 -6.92
N LYS A 64 3.36 -2.71 -8.15
CA LYS A 64 3.50 -1.31 -8.53
C LYS A 64 2.60 -0.39 -7.70
N ASP A 65 1.34 -0.76 -7.56
CA ASP A 65 0.34 0.00 -6.81
C ASP A 65 0.71 0.03 -5.32
N HIS A 66 1.09 -1.11 -4.75
CA HIS A 66 1.51 -1.25 -3.36
C HIS A 66 2.75 -0.40 -3.04
N ASN A 67 3.78 -0.45 -3.89
CA ASN A 67 4.98 0.36 -3.70
C ASN A 67 4.67 1.86 -3.74
N THR A 68 3.80 2.28 -4.65
CA THR A 68 3.37 3.68 -4.74
C THR A 68 2.60 4.11 -3.49
N PHE A 69 1.68 3.27 -3.03
CA PHE A 69 0.89 3.51 -1.83
C PHE A 69 1.78 3.64 -0.59
N ILE A 70 2.70 2.70 -0.37
CA ILE A 70 3.61 2.72 0.78
C ILE A 70 4.52 3.95 0.75
N ARG A 71 5.06 4.31 -0.42
CA ARG A 71 5.88 5.53 -0.57
C ARG A 71 5.11 6.78 -0.18
N LYS A 72 3.84 6.89 -0.62
CA LYS A 72 2.97 8.02 -0.28
C LYS A 72 2.67 8.08 1.22
N GLN A 73 2.31 6.94 1.83
CA GLN A 73 2.07 6.90 3.28
C GLN A 73 3.31 7.27 4.09
N LEU A 74 4.49 6.82 3.65
CA LEU A 74 5.74 7.15 4.30
C LEU A 74 6.03 8.64 4.18
N SER A 75 5.89 9.24 3.00
CA SER A 75 6.09 10.69 2.83
C SER A 75 5.13 11.52 3.68
N GLU A 76 3.85 11.14 3.73
CA GLU A 76 2.85 11.81 4.58
C GLU A 76 3.21 11.73 6.06
N SER A 77 3.68 10.56 6.51
CA SER A 77 4.11 10.33 7.89
C SER A 77 5.35 11.17 8.24
N ILE A 78 6.33 11.22 7.33
CA ILE A 78 7.54 12.04 7.50
C ILE A 78 7.17 13.52 7.62
N SER A 79 6.35 14.06 6.71
CA SER A 79 5.94 15.47 6.77
C SER A 79 5.16 15.80 8.04
N LYS A 80 4.32 14.87 8.54
CA LYS A 80 3.62 15.05 9.81
C LYS A 80 4.60 15.15 10.99
N LEU A 81 5.59 14.27 11.04
CA LEU A 81 6.61 14.26 12.09
C LEU A 81 7.50 15.51 12.03
N GLU A 82 7.81 16.01 10.84
CA GLU A 82 8.57 17.27 10.67
C GLU A 82 7.80 18.46 11.23
N LEU A 83 6.50 18.55 10.96
CA LEU A 83 5.63 19.60 11.53
C LEU A 83 5.53 19.51 13.05
N GLU A 84 5.42 18.29 13.60
CA GLU A 84 5.39 18.07 15.05
C GLU A 84 6.71 18.47 15.71
N LYS A 85 7.85 18.10 15.11
CA LYS A 85 9.18 18.51 15.55
C LYS A 85 9.33 20.04 15.55
N GLN A 86 8.85 20.73 14.53
CA GLN A 86 8.88 22.19 14.47
C GLN A 86 8.02 22.84 15.57
N LYS A 87 6.83 22.28 15.85
CA LYS A 87 5.97 22.76 16.94
C LYS A 87 6.65 22.60 18.30
N ILE A 88 7.26 21.45 18.57
CA ILE A 88 8.01 21.20 19.81
C ILE A 88 9.17 22.20 19.96
N ALA A 89 9.89 22.50 18.87
CA ALA A 89 10.97 23.49 18.89
C ALA A 89 10.46 24.93 19.10
N ALA A 90 9.28 25.27 18.57
CA ALA A 90 8.68 26.60 18.70
C ALA A 90 8.01 26.83 20.07
N ASP A 91 7.55 25.77 20.75
CA ASP A 91 6.88 25.86 22.06
C ASP A 91 7.83 26.20 23.22
N GLY A 92 9.13 26.34 22.95
CA GLY A 92 10.03 27.24 23.69
C GLY A 92 10.21 26.99 25.20
N ASN A 93 9.62 25.95 25.78
CA ASN A 93 9.86 25.60 27.18
C ASN A 93 11.14 24.79 27.25
N ASP A 94 12.25 25.51 27.26
CA ASP A 94 13.57 24.98 27.54
C ASP A 94 13.59 24.45 28.99
N TRP A 95 13.18 23.18 29.12
CA TRP A 95 13.24 22.42 30.36
C TRP A 95 14.66 22.45 30.97
N LEU A 96 15.71 22.55 30.15
CA LEU A 96 17.10 22.63 30.64
C LEU A 96 17.44 24.00 31.24
N SER A 97 17.00 25.13 30.67
CA SER A 97 17.22 26.44 31.32
C SER A 97 16.41 26.61 32.61
N SER A 98 15.29 25.90 32.77
CA SER A 98 14.57 25.86 34.05
C SER A 98 15.40 25.25 35.19
N GLN A 99 16.31 24.32 34.88
CA GLN A 99 17.22 23.69 35.84
C GLN A 99 18.53 24.47 36.02
N SER A 100 19.00 25.19 35.00
CA SER A 100 20.24 25.97 35.05
C SER A 100 20.17 27.20 35.96
N LYS A 101 18.98 27.68 36.35
CA LYS A 101 18.81 28.85 37.25
C LYS A 101 18.91 28.53 38.75
N ARG A 102 19.25 27.29 39.15
CA ARG A 102 19.47 26.90 40.55
C ARG A 102 20.93 26.50 40.79
N ASN A 103 21.84 27.46 40.77
CA ASN A 103 23.13 27.42 41.47
C ASN A 103 23.72 28.81 41.56
#